data_AF-A0A2D5QIS0-F1
#
_entry.id   AF-A0A2D5QIS0-F1
#
_cell.length_a   1.000
_cell.length_b   1.000
_cell.length_c   1.000
_cell.angle_alpha   90.00
_cell.angle_beta   90.00
_cell.angle_gamma   90.00
#
_symmetry.space_group_name_H-M   'P 1'
#
loop_
_entity.id
_entity.type
_entity.pdbx_description
1 polymer ?
#
loop_
_entity_poly.entity_id
_entity_poly.type
_entity_poly.pdbx_seq_one_letter_code
_entity_poly.pdbx_strand_id
1 'polypeptide(L)'
;MKYILHIVSFLFVFSLQAQKNKNGTIYDEHPGIDLIASFHEAYASGDIEMASSILHDDVKWYDGNSQTKNDEGGSKNRVINNIKWFRDYFDYVSFKDTEGAYPDMLEYKQSGNWVQSWFRVYGVHKETGVELDHNVLRVYRLNDDVSKITAIIEYSNKLNFSMIGDARSDRENGTIYVSHENINTVRKAMYAFLNGDADKAYSFFHENSRFHDINEEDVMTFDEIKARDNKIFANWTMTYLDESGYPDYLEYDWRDSNSVQSWWDMGMRRNSDGKEVVLKVLFIDWFGDDGKIVRRFLYWNASLLK
;
A
#
# COMPACT_ATOMS: atom_id res chain seq x y z
N MET A 1 -13.97 -1.36 -80.93
CA MET A 1 -14.46 -0.81 -79.65
C MET A 1 -13.81 -1.59 -78.51
N LYS A 2 -13.12 -0.87 -77.61
CA LYS A 2 -12.70 -1.21 -76.23
C LYS A 2 -11.68 -2.35 -76.06
N TYR A 3 -10.41 -2.03 -75.80
CA TYR A 3 -9.73 -1.98 -74.49
C TYR A 3 -9.70 -3.37 -73.81
N ILE A 4 -8.59 -3.90 -73.31
CA ILE A 4 -7.79 -3.34 -72.22
C ILE A 4 -6.40 -4.02 -72.26
N LEU A 5 -5.33 -3.21 -72.28
CA LEU A 5 -3.97 -3.66 -72.02
C LEU A 5 -3.78 -3.63 -70.48
N HIS A 6 -3.63 -4.78 -69.83
CA HIS A 6 -3.34 -4.83 -68.40
C HIS A 6 -1.85 -4.53 -68.17
N ILE A 7 -1.55 -3.27 -67.87
CA ILE A 7 -0.26 -2.87 -67.30
C ILE A 7 -0.20 -3.44 -65.89
N VAL A 8 0.55 -4.54 -65.71
CA VAL A 8 0.94 -5.03 -64.39
C VAL A 8 2.03 -4.09 -63.88
N SER A 9 1.61 -3.07 -63.13
CA SER A 9 2.52 -2.20 -62.39
C SER A 9 3.06 -3.00 -61.20
N PHE A 10 4.29 -3.50 -61.30
CA PHE A 10 5.03 -4.03 -60.15
C PHE A 10 5.38 -2.86 -59.22
N LEU A 11 4.48 -2.55 -58.28
CA LEU A 11 4.80 -1.77 -57.10
C LEU A 11 5.79 -2.58 -56.27
N PHE A 12 7.09 -2.34 -56.48
CA PHE A 12 8.11 -2.69 -55.49
C PHE A 12 7.79 -1.89 -54.22
N VAL A 13 7.03 -2.50 -53.32
CA VAL A 13 6.96 -2.04 -51.94
C VAL A 13 8.34 -2.34 -51.36
N PHE A 14 9.27 -1.39 -51.49
CA PHE A 14 10.42 -1.35 -50.62
C PHE A 14 9.84 -1.19 -49.21
N SER A 15 9.69 -2.30 -48.50
CA SER A 15 9.64 -2.24 -47.05
C SER A 15 10.96 -1.60 -46.64
N LEU A 16 10.91 -0.28 -46.39
CA LEU A 16 11.92 0.41 -45.61
C LEU A 16 11.96 -0.33 -44.27
N GLN A 17 12.78 -1.37 -44.17
CA GLN A 17 13.28 -1.80 -42.89
C GLN A 17 14.05 -0.59 -42.39
N ALA A 18 13.42 0.22 -41.54
CA ALA A 18 14.08 1.29 -40.84
C ALA A 18 15.37 0.71 -40.26
N GLN A 19 16.52 1.21 -40.72
CA GLN A 19 17.82 0.67 -40.37
C GLN A 19 17.98 0.81 -38.85
N LYS A 20 17.89 -0.30 -38.13
CA LYS A 20 18.05 -0.32 -36.67
C LYS A 20 19.51 0.02 -36.36
N ASN A 21 19.75 1.19 -35.77
CA ASN A 21 21.09 1.58 -35.34
C ASN A 21 21.36 1.01 -33.94
N LYS A 22 22.27 0.03 -33.85
CA LYS A 22 22.72 -0.53 -32.56
C LYS A 22 23.50 0.53 -31.77
N ASN A 23 22.94 0.97 -30.64
CA ASN A 23 23.53 2.01 -29.77
C ASN A 23 24.37 1.45 -28.59
N GLY A 24 24.59 0.15 -28.51
CA GLY A 24 25.35 -0.44 -27.41
C GLY A 24 25.12 -1.93 -27.28
N THR A 25 25.64 -2.52 -26.21
CA THR A 25 25.41 -3.92 -25.82
C THR A 25 24.85 -3.95 -24.39
N ILE A 26 23.97 -4.91 -24.14
CA ILE A 26 23.38 -5.17 -22.82
C ILE A 26 23.94 -6.50 -22.33
N TYR A 27 24.30 -6.58 -21.06
CA TYR A 27 24.81 -7.79 -20.41
C TYR A 27 24.06 -8.05 -19.10
N ASP A 28 23.78 -9.32 -18.86
CA ASP A 28 23.21 -9.89 -17.64
C ASP A 28 24.30 -10.40 -16.65
N GLU A 29 25.53 -10.61 -17.15
CA GLU A 29 26.72 -10.87 -16.34
C GLU A 29 27.85 -9.90 -16.72
N HIS A 30 28.31 -9.10 -15.75
CA HIS A 30 29.35 -8.09 -15.97
C HIS A 30 29.97 -7.62 -14.64
N PRO A 31 31.28 -7.30 -14.56
CA PRO A 31 31.89 -6.77 -13.33
C PRO A 31 31.22 -5.51 -12.78
N GLY A 32 30.58 -4.73 -13.64
CA GLY A 32 29.79 -3.56 -13.23
C GLY A 32 28.54 -3.93 -12.42
N ILE A 33 27.93 -5.09 -12.69
CA ILE A 33 26.80 -5.61 -11.92
C ILE A 33 27.29 -6.01 -10.52
N ASP A 34 28.43 -6.69 -10.42
CA ASP A 34 29.05 -7.07 -9.14
C ASP A 34 29.43 -5.84 -8.30
N LEU A 35 29.92 -4.78 -8.95
CA LEU A 35 30.22 -3.50 -8.29
C LEU A 35 28.97 -2.87 -7.67
N ILE A 36 27.84 -2.88 -8.38
CA ILE A 36 26.57 -2.35 -7.87
C ILE A 36 25.99 -3.23 -6.76
N ALA A 37 26.09 -4.56 -6.88
CA ALA A 37 25.69 -5.48 -5.81
C ALA A 37 26.48 -5.22 -4.53
N SER A 38 27.80 -5.06 -4.63
CA SER A 38 28.67 -4.70 -3.50
C SER A 38 28.31 -3.33 -2.90
N PHE A 39 27.91 -2.37 -3.75
CA PHE A 39 27.46 -1.07 -3.27
C PHE A 39 26.12 -1.15 -2.52
N HIS A 40 25.18 -2.00 -2.95
CA HIS A 40 23.92 -2.22 -2.24
C HIS A 40 24.13 -2.93 -0.90
N GLU A 41 25.03 -3.92 -0.86
CA GLU A 41 25.41 -4.58 0.38
C GLU A 41 26.07 -3.62 1.37
N ALA A 42 26.96 -2.75 0.90
CA ALA A 42 27.53 -1.67 1.72
C ALA A 42 26.45 -0.70 2.22
N TYR A 43 25.45 -0.41 1.40
CA TYR A 43 24.30 0.40 1.81
C TYR A 43 23.49 -0.24 2.92
N ALA A 44 23.20 -1.55 2.78
CA ALA A 44 22.39 -2.31 3.71
C ALA A 44 23.11 -2.55 5.05
N SER A 45 24.40 -2.85 5.00
CA SER A 45 25.24 -3.07 6.19
C SER A 45 25.72 -1.78 6.85
N GLY A 46 25.63 -0.64 6.16
CA GLY A 46 26.16 0.63 6.64
C GLY A 46 27.69 0.75 6.53
N ASP A 47 28.33 -0.05 5.66
CA ASP A 47 29.77 -0.04 5.41
C ASP A 47 30.20 1.18 4.57
N ILE A 48 30.58 2.23 5.29
CA ILE A 48 31.02 3.50 4.70
C ILE A 48 32.37 3.38 3.99
N GLU A 49 33.25 2.50 4.44
CA GLU A 49 34.58 2.33 3.85
C GLU A 49 34.45 1.68 2.47
N MET A 50 33.69 0.59 2.39
CA MET A 50 33.38 -0.07 1.12
C MET A 50 32.65 0.88 0.17
N ALA A 51 31.58 1.54 0.61
CA ALA A 51 30.84 2.49 -0.23
C ALA A 51 31.73 3.64 -0.74
N SER A 52 32.56 4.22 0.13
CA SER A 52 33.49 5.28 -0.27
C SER A 52 34.54 4.81 -1.27
N SER A 53 34.97 3.54 -1.16
CA SER A 53 35.88 2.92 -2.12
C SER A 53 35.24 2.69 -3.49
N ILE A 54 33.93 2.48 -3.57
CA ILE A 54 33.23 2.26 -4.86
C ILE A 54 32.86 3.60 -5.53
N LEU A 55 32.65 4.66 -4.77
CA LEU A 55 32.26 5.97 -5.30
C LEU A 55 33.48 6.75 -5.83
N HIS A 56 33.37 7.27 -7.06
CA HIS A 56 34.32 8.27 -7.57
C HIS A 56 34.26 9.54 -6.71
N ASP A 57 35.38 10.26 -6.58
CA ASP A 57 35.43 11.45 -5.70
C ASP A 57 34.45 12.55 -6.13
N ASP A 58 34.32 12.74 -7.44
CA ASP A 58 33.36 13.68 -8.05
C ASP A 58 31.97 13.09 -8.34
N VAL A 59 31.61 11.95 -7.73
CA VAL A 59 30.30 11.32 -7.96
C VAL A 59 29.14 12.29 -7.69
N LYS A 60 28.12 12.21 -8.54
CA LYS A 60 26.88 13.00 -8.41
C LYS A 60 25.65 12.12 -8.25
N TRP A 61 24.82 12.43 -7.26
CA TRP A 61 23.52 11.79 -7.04
C TRP A 61 22.37 12.76 -7.39
N TYR A 62 21.60 12.41 -8.41
CA TYR A 62 20.41 13.12 -8.86
C TYR A 62 19.12 12.42 -8.42
N ASP A 63 18.11 13.22 -8.06
CA ASP A 63 16.74 12.72 -7.94
C ASP A 63 16.08 12.77 -9.32
N GLY A 64 15.76 11.59 -9.86
CA GLY A 64 15.11 11.46 -11.16
C GLY A 64 13.70 12.06 -11.22
N ASN A 65 13.10 12.36 -10.06
CA ASN A 65 11.80 13.04 -9.95
C ASN A 65 11.92 14.56 -9.77
N SER A 66 13.15 15.10 -9.72
CA SER A 66 13.40 16.53 -9.52
C SER A 66 12.78 17.36 -10.63
N GLN A 67 12.11 18.44 -10.25
CA GLN A 67 11.62 19.47 -11.19
C GLN A 67 12.64 20.61 -11.37
N THR A 68 13.75 20.57 -10.63
CA THR A 68 14.79 21.60 -10.64
C THR A 68 15.59 21.54 -11.94
N LYS A 69 15.51 22.60 -12.75
CA LYS A 69 16.17 22.66 -14.06
C LYS A 69 17.69 22.83 -13.98
N ASN A 70 18.21 23.28 -12.84
CA ASN A 70 19.62 23.52 -12.56
C ASN A 70 20.15 22.65 -11.41
N ASP A 71 19.69 21.39 -11.33
CA ASP A 71 20.13 20.46 -10.29
C ASP A 71 21.62 20.10 -10.46
N GLU A 72 22.43 20.50 -9.48
CA GLU A 72 23.87 20.23 -9.46
C GLU A 72 24.23 18.83 -8.92
N GLY A 73 23.23 18.08 -8.43
CA GLY A 73 23.38 16.77 -7.84
C GLY A 73 24.06 16.77 -6.47
N GLY A 74 23.71 15.78 -5.66
CA GLY A 74 24.38 15.49 -4.39
C GLY A 74 25.82 15.04 -4.58
N SER A 75 26.73 15.46 -3.69
CA SER A 75 28.13 15.00 -3.68
C SER A 75 28.30 13.60 -3.07
N LYS A 76 29.50 13.04 -3.18
CA LYS A 76 29.93 11.83 -2.45
C LYS A 76 29.53 11.84 -0.98
N ASN A 77 29.75 12.96 -0.29
CA ASN A 77 29.39 13.13 1.12
C ASN A 77 27.88 12.98 1.37
N ARG A 78 27.03 13.41 0.42
CA ARG A 78 25.58 13.21 0.54
C ARG A 78 25.20 11.74 0.46
N VAL A 79 25.83 10.98 -0.44
CA VAL A 79 25.65 9.52 -0.57
C VAL A 79 26.04 8.84 0.75
N ILE A 80 27.25 9.13 1.24
CA ILE A 80 27.77 8.57 2.50
C ILE A 80 26.90 8.93 3.71
N ASN A 81 26.43 10.17 3.81
CA ASN A 81 25.53 10.58 4.90
C ASN A 81 24.19 9.87 4.83
N ASN A 82 23.68 9.53 3.64
CA ASN A 82 22.46 8.75 3.53
C ASN A 82 22.66 7.30 4.00
N ILE A 83 23.80 6.67 3.68
CA ILE A 83 24.13 5.33 4.21
C ILE A 83 24.23 5.36 5.74
N LYS A 84 24.91 6.37 6.30
CA LYS A 84 24.96 6.57 7.77
C LYS A 84 23.57 6.74 8.36
N TRP A 85 22.70 7.51 7.71
CA TRP A 85 21.33 7.72 8.16
C TRP A 85 20.53 6.40 8.21
N PHE A 86 20.65 5.54 7.19
CA PHE A 86 20.04 4.20 7.24
C PHE A 86 20.60 3.37 8.40
N ARG A 87 21.93 3.27 8.51
CA ARG A 87 22.60 2.52 9.59
C ARG A 87 22.17 2.99 10.99
N ASP A 88 22.13 4.29 11.18
CA ASP A 88 21.92 4.90 12.50
C ASP A 88 20.45 4.87 12.90
N TYR A 89 19.52 5.07 11.96
CA TYR A 89 18.10 5.28 12.24
C TYR A 89 17.16 4.16 11.80
N PHE A 90 17.64 3.10 11.14
CA PHE A 90 16.79 1.99 10.70
C PHE A 90 17.28 0.64 11.18
N ASP A 91 16.32 -0.21 11.52
CA ASP A 91 16.53 -1.63 11.69
C ASP A 91 16.18 -2.38 10.39
N TYR A 92 16.75 -3.57 10.24
CA TYR A 92 16.46 -4.51 9.15
C TYR A 92 16.73 -3.97 7.73
N VAL A 93 17.67 -3.03 7.60
CA VAL A 93 17.97 -2.38 6.31
C VAL A 93 18.32 -3.42 5.25
N SER A 94 17.64 -3.34 4.10
CA SER A 94 17.86 -4.24 2.97
C SER A 94 17.68 -3.51 1.65
N PHE A 95 18.57 -3.81 0.70
CA PHE A 95 18.59 -3.30 -0.67
C PHE A 95 18.69 -4.52 -1.59
N LYS A 96 17.59 -5.24 -1.75
CA LYS A 96 17.55 -6.49 -2.53
C LYS A 96 16.91 -6.24 -3.88
N ASP A 97 17.41 -6.89 -4.92
CA ASP A 97 16.78 -6.83 -6.24
C ASP A 97 15.29 -7.17 -6.16
N THR A 98 14.49 -6.43 -6.90
CA THR A 98 13.04 -6.68 -6.98
C THR A 98 12.84 -8.02 -7.68
N GLU A 99 11.92 -8.85 -7.18
CA GLU A 99 11.65 -10.16 -7.78
C GLU A 99 11.34 -10.02 -9.29
N GLY A 100 12.04 -10.82 -10.11
CA GLY A 100 11.92 -10.79 -11.56
C GLY A 100 12.65 -9.64 -12.26
N ALA A 101 13.33 -8.76 -11.51
CA ALA A 101 14.24 -7.77 -12.03
C ALA A 101 15.68 -8.15 -11.69
N TYR A 102 16.58 -7.90 -12.64
CA TYR A 102 18.02 -8.11 -12.49
C TYR A 102 18.74 -6.84 -12.93
N PRO A 103 19.90 -6.49 -12.35
CA PRO A 103 20.67 -5.36 -12.84
C PRO A 103 21.16 -5.62 -14.27
N ASP A 104 20.92 -4.66 -15.17
CA ASP A 104 21.39 -4.72 -16.56
C ASP A 104 22.60 -3.79 -16.72
N MET A 105 23.72 -4.32 -17.22
CA MET A 105 24.84 -3.50 -17.68
C MET A 105 24.59 -3.04 -19.11
N LEU A 106 24.75 -1.74 -19.36
CA LEU A 106 24.58 -1.09 -20.66
C LEU A 106 25.89 -0.42 -21.07
N GLU A 107 26.52 -0.93 -22.12
CA GLU A 107 27.69 -0.30 -22.75
C GLU A 107 27.24 0.48 -23.98
N TYR A 108 27.06 1.79 -23.82
CA TYR A 108 26.66 2.66 -24.92
C TYR A 108 27.86 3.16 -25.71
N LYS A 109 27.72 3.20 -27.04
CA LYS A 109 28.75 3.76 -27.92
C LYS A 109 29.00 5.25 -27.70
N GLN A 110 27.98 5.99 -27.28
CA GLN A 110 28.00 7.46 -27.20
C GLN A 110 28.02 7.99 -25.77
N SER A 111 27.61 7.19 -24.78
CA SER A 111 27.38 7.65 -23.40
C SER A 111 28.05 6.79 -22.33
N GLY A 112 28.92 5.86 -22.73
CA GLY A 112 29.75 5.06 -21.81
C GLY A 112 29.00 3.95 -21.08
N ASN A 113 29.49 3.63 -19.89
CA ASN A 113 29.10 2.46 -19.11
C ASN A 113 28.02 2.81 -18.08
N TRP A 114 26.93 2.05 -18.08
CA TRP A 114 25.82 2.25 -17.15
C TRP A 114 25.31 0.92 -16.57
N VAL A 115 24.79 0.95 -15.36
CA VAL A 115 24.03 -0.16 -14.79
C VAL A 115 22.65 0.34 -14.39
N GLN A 116 21.62 -0.35 -14.84
CA GLN A 116 20.24 -0.12 -14.42
C GLN A 116 19.85 -1.19 -13.41
N SER A 117 19.42 -0.80 -12.20
CA SER A 117 19.03 -1.75 -11.16
C SER A 117 17.71 -1.35 -10.51
N TRP A 118 16.78 -2.31 -10.50
CA TRP A 118 15.53 -2.25 -9.77
C TRP A 118 15.66 -3.08 -8.49
N PHE A 119 15.49 -2.44 -7.35
CA PHE A 119 15.64 -3.08 -6.06
C PHE A 119 14.59 -2.55 -5.09
N ARG A 120 14.23 -3.37 -4.12
CA ARG A 120 13.32 -3.01 -3.04
C ARG A 120 14.14 -2.56 -1.83
N VAL A 121 13.91 -1.33 -1.40
CA VAL A 121 14.44 -0.80 -0.15
C VAL A 121 13.48 -1.17 0.97
N TYR A 122 14.02 -1.84 1.99
CA TYR A 122 13.32 -2.20 3.21
C TYR A 122 14.06 -1.65 4.43
N GLY A 123 13.31 -1.19 5.43
CA GLY A 123 13.83 -0.83 6.75
C GLY A 123 12.75 -0.24 7.65
N VAL A 124 12.90 -0.38 8.96
CA VAL A 124 11.96 0.17 9.96
C VAL A 124 12.66 1.26 10.75
N HIS A 125 12.10 2.48 10.75
CA HIS A 125 12.70 3.62 11.46
C HIS A 125 12.63 3.38 12.98
N LYS A 126 13.80 3.38 13.64
CA LYS A 126 13.98 2.97 15.04
C LYS A 126 13.12 3.75 16.03
N GLU A 127 12.92 5.04 15.78
CA GLU A 127 12.20 5.91 16.72
C GLU A 127 10.69 5.92 16.48
N THR A 128 10.25 5.87 15.22
CA THR A 128 8.85 6.10 14.85
C THR A 128 8.11 4.83 14.44
N GLY A 129 8.83 3.73 14.21
CA GLY A 129 8.26 2.47 13.68
C GLY A 129 7.77 2.56 12.24
N VAL A 130 7.95 3.70 11.56
CA VAL A 130 7.54 3.87 10.16
C VAL A 130 8.40 2.98 9.27
N GLU A 131 7.73 2.18 8.46
CA GLU A 131 8.35 1.28 7.49
C GLU A 131 8.68 2.03 6.19
N LEU A 132 9.91 1.85 5.72
CA LEU A 132 10.28 2.13 4.34
C LEU A 132 10.28 0.80 3.58
N ASP A 133 9.20 0.52 2.85
CA ASP A 133 9.13 -0.64 1.97
C ASP A 133 8.64 -0.21 0.57
N HIS A 134 9.57 -0.10 -0.38
CA HIS A 134 9.24 0.37 -1.73
C HIS A 134 10.28 -0.02 -2.77
N ASN A 135 9.82 -0.13 -4.03
CA ASN A 135 10.70 -0.29 -5.18
C ASN A 135 11.42 1.02 -5.49
N VAL A 136 12.69 0.88 -5.86
CA VAL A 136 13.58 1.95 -6.28
C VAL A 136 14.25 1.53 -7.59
N LEU A 137 14.30 2.48 -8.53
CA LEU A 137 15.17 2.38 -9.69
C LEU A 137 16.37 3.28 -9.46
N ARG A 138 17.57 2.72 -9.52
CA ARG A 138 18.79 3.51 -9.69
C ARG A 138 19.46 3.18 -11.01
N VAL A 139 19.84 4.24 -11.70
CA VAL A 139 20.67 4.19 -12.91
C VAL A 139 22.04 4.73 -12.54
N TYR A 140 23.06 3.89 -12.65
CA TYR A 140 24.43 4.18 -12.23
C TYR A 140 25.29 4.41 -13.45
N ARG A 141 26.04 5.51 -13.50
CA ARG A 141 27.11 5.68 -14.50
C ARG A 141 28.42 5.21 -13.91
N LEU A 142 29.15 4.39 -14.64
CA LEU A 142 30.46 3.87 -14.25
C LEU A 142 31.57 4.57 -15.05
N ASN A 143 32.79 4.57 -14.53
CA ASN A 143 33.97 4.97 -15.29
C ASN A 143 34.35 3.90 -16.34
N ASP A 144 35.32 4.23 -17.20
CA ASP A 144 35.65 3.42 -18.37
C ASP A 144 36.16 2.01 -18.02
N ASP A 145 36.89 1.87 -16.91
CA ASP A 145 37.39 0.59 -16.38
C ASP A 145 36.38 -0.12 -15.45
N VAL A 146 35.19 0.45 -15.26
CA VAL A 146 34.07 -0.17 -14.52
C VAL A 146 34.45 -0.44 -13.05
N SER A 147 35.30 0.42 -12.48
CA SER A 147 35.79 0.28 -11.10
C SER A 147 35.13 1.23 -10.10
N LYS A 148 34.48 2.30 -10.58
CA LYS A 148 33.87 3.34 -9.74
C LYS A 148 32.54 3.84 -10.29
N ILE A 149 31.64 4.21 -9.39
CA ILE A 149 30.40 4.93 -9.70
C ILE A 149 30.70 6.43 -9.84
N THR A 150 30.37 7.00 -11.00
CA THR A 150 30.54 8.44 -11.30
C THR A 150 29.23 9.22 -11.27
N ALA A 151 28.09 8.55 -11.39
CA ALA A 151 26.78 9.17 -11.17
C ALA A 151 25.74 8.14 -10.68
N ILE A 152 24.77 8.62 -9.90
CA ILE A 152 23.59 7.88 -9.45
C ILE A 152 22.37 8.72 -9.81
N ILE A 153 21.39 8.13 -10.48
CA ILE A 153 20.09 8.75 -10.73
C ILE A 153 19.05 7.85 -10.08
N GLU A 154 18.34 8.35 -9.06
CA GLU A 154 17.36 7.56 -8.30
C GLU A 154 15.93 7.99 -8.60
N TYR A 155 15.06 7.01 -8.84
CA TYR A 155 13.61 7.17 -8.84
C TYR A 155 13.04 6.35 -7.69
N SER A 156 12.41 7.01 -6.72
CA SER A 156 11.77 6.34 -5.58
C SER A 156 10.55 7.11 -5.05
N ASN A 157 9.70 6.41 -4.29
CA ASN A 157 8.55 7.01 -3.62
C ASN A 157 9.01 7.81 -2.39
N LYS A 158 8.88 9.13 -2.45
CA LYS A 158 9.30 10.02 -1.36
C LYS A 158 8.27 10.14 -0.21
N LEU A 159 7.04 9.64 -0.38
CA LEU A 159 5.98 9.76 0.63
C LEU A 159 6.31 9.05 1.94
N ASN A 160 6.93 7.87 1.89
CA ASN A 160 7.26 7.10 3.08
C ASN A 160 8.26 7.85 3.98
N PHE A 161 9.13 8.69 3.40
CA PHE A 161 10.04 9.55 4.16
C PHE A 161 9.32 10.70 4.86
N SER A 162 8.25 11.23 4.27
CA SER A 162 7.40 12.25 4.90
C SER A 162 6.70 11.69 6.14
N MET A 163 6.24 10.43 6.08
CA MET A 163 5.56 9.78 7.21
C MET A 163 6.46 9.68 8.45
N ILE A 164 7.78 9.50 8.28
CA ILE A 164 8.74 9.53 9.39
C ILE A 164 8.75 10.90 10.07
N GLY A 165 8.71 11.98 9.29
CA GLY A 165 8.65 13.34 9.82
C GLY A 165 7.34 13.60 10.56
N ASP A 166 6.23 13.19 9.97
CA ASP A 166 4.88 13.34 10.53
C ASP A 166 4.71 12.60 11.86
N ALA A 167 5.37 11.46 12.03
CA ALA A 167 5.30 10.63 13.23
C ALA A 167 6.13 11.15 14.42
N ARG A 168 6.85 12.28 14.27
CA ARG A 168 7.69 12.87 15.34
C ARG A 168 6.94 13.82 16.26
N SER A 169 5.69 14.12 15.98
CA SER A 169 4.87 15.04 16.75
C SER A 169 3.44 14.53 16.84
N ASP A 170 2.77 14.90 17.93
CA ASP A 170 1.34 14.64 18.08
C ASP A 170 0.56 15.36 16.98
N ARG A 171 -0.42 14.66 16.41
CA ARG A 171 -1.35 15.19 15.41
C ARG A 171 -2.76 14.75 15.77
N GLU A 172 -3.68 15.69 15.68
CA GLU A 172 -5.11 15.42 15.84
C GLU A 172 -5.71 15.04 14.48
N ASN A 173 -6.79 14.26 14.49
CA ASN A 173 -7.56 13.89 13.30
C ASN A 173 -9.04 13.85 13.67
N GLY A 174 -9.64 15.03 13.70
CA GLY A 174 -11.04 15.26 14.02
C GLY A 174 -11.41 15.12 15.50
N THR A 175 -12.69 14.85 15.76
CA THR A 175 -13.32 14.93 17.09
C THR A 175 -13.96 13.60 17.50
N ILE A 176 -13.85 13.25 18.78
CA ILE A 176 -14.49 12.06 19.36
C ILE A 176 -15.65 12.50 20.27
N TYR A 177 -16.82 11.90 20.06
CA TYR A 177 -18.03 12.15 20.84
C TYR A 177 -18.47 10.89 21.58
N VAL A 178 -18.71 11.01 22.89
CA VAL A 178 -19.32 9.97 23.75
C VAL A 178 -20.86 10.00 23.72
N SER A 179 -21.44 11.07 23.16
CA SER A 179 -22.88 11.23 22.96
C SER A 179 -23.15 11.95 21.65
N HIS A 180 -23.76 11.26 20.70
CA HIS A 180 -24.06 11.76 19.36
C HIS A 180 -25.31 11.06 18.80
N GLU A 181 -26.00 11.70 17.84
CA GLU A 181 -27.20 11.11 17.25
C GLU A 181 -26.93 9.80 16.51
N ASN A 182 -25.78 9.68 15.86
CA ASN A 182 -25.36 8.44 15.19
C ASN A 182 -25.11 7.31 16.19
N ILE A 183 -24.64 7.60 17.41
CA ILE A 183 -24.57 6.60 18.50
C ILE A 183 -25.98 6.12 18.85
N ASN A 184 -26.94 7.05 18.95
CA ASN A 184 -28.33 6.71 19.22
C ASN A 184 -28.92 5.85 18.09
N THR A 185 -28.55 6.09 16.83
CA THR A 185 -28.93 5.26 15.69
C THR A 185 -28.43 3.82 15.84
N VAL A 186 -27.15 3.61 16.17
CA VAL A 186 -26.61 2.27 16.42
C VAL A 186 -27.33 1.57 17.56
N ARG A 187 -27.51 2.24 18.70
CA ARG A 187 -28.25 1.69 19.85
C ARG A 187 -29.66 1.27 19.46
N LYS A 188 -30.40 2.13 18.76
CA LYS A 188 -31.76 1.83 18.31
C LYS A 188 -31.80 0.61 17.39
N ALA A 189 -30.86 0.48 16.45
CA ALA A 189 -30.77 -0.68 15.58
C ALA A 189 -30.51 -1.97 16.37
N MET A 190 -29.52 -1.94 17.28
CA MET A 190 -29.13 -3.10 18.06
C MET A 190 -30.20 -3.55 19.04
N TYR A 191 -30.84 -2.63 19.77
CA TYR A 191 -31.96 -2.98 20.65
C TYR A 191 -33.22 -3.38 19.87
N ALA A 192 -33.42 -2.91 18.64
CA ALA A 192 -34.49 -3.42 17.79
C ALA A 192 -34.27 -4.91 17.43
N PHE A 193 -33.03 -5.31 17.11
CA PHE A 193 -32.70 -6.73 16.94
C PHE A 193 -32.95 -7.56 18.20
N LEU A 194 -32.54 -7.06 19.39
CA LEU A 194 -32.81 -7.75 20.65
C LEU A 194 -34.31 -8.00 20.86
N ASN A 195 -35.15 -7.05 20.48
CA ASN A 195 -36.60 -7.13 20.65
C ASN A 195 -37.31 -7.85 19.49
N GLY A 196 -36.56 -8.50 18.58
CA GLY A 196 -37.13 -9.24 17.45
C GLY A 196 -37.76 -8.35 16.36
N ASP A 197 -37.53 -7.04 16.40
CA ASP A 197 -38.02 -6.07 15.41
C ASP A 197 -36.94 -5.83 14.34
N ALA A 198 -36.68 -6.86 13.54
CA ALA A 198 -35.65 -6.82 12.51
C ALA A 198 -35.96 -5.75 11.44
N ASP A 199 -37.23 -5.55 11.08
CA ASP A 199 -37.61 -4.52 10.09
C ASP A 199 -37.24 -3.12 10.56
N LYS A 200 -37.49 -2.79 11.83
CA LYS A 200 -37.03 -1.54 12.42
C LYS A 200 -35.52 -1.47 12.52
N ALA A 201 -34.86 -2.55 12.91
CA ALA A 201 -33.40 -2.59 12.98
C ALA A 201 -32.76 -2.24 11.62
N TYR A 202 -33.24 -2.88 10.55
CA TYR A 202 -32.77 -2.64 9.18
C TYR A 202 -33.18 -1.27 8.63
N SER A 203 -34.21 -0.61 9.17
CA SER A 203 -34.61 0.73 8.74
C SER A 203 -33.56 1.82 8.98
N PHE A 204 -32.62 1.59 9.91
CA PHE A 204 -31.51 2.49 10.21
C PHE A 204 -30.35 2.38 9.21
N PHE A 205 -30.40 1.43 8.28
CA PHE A 205 -29.41 1.22 7.25
C PHE A 205 -29.92 1.75 5.91
N HIS A 206 -29.00 2.22 5.07
CA HIS A 206 -29.30 2.51 3.68
C HIS A 206 -29.40 1.18 2.91
N GLU A 207 -30.28 1.10 1.90
CA GLU A 207 -30.44 -0.08 1.03
C GLU A 207 -29.17 -0.45 0.24
N ASN A 208 -28.24 0.50 0.11
CA ASN A 208 -26.98 0.34 -0.60
C ASN A 208 -25.82 0.10 0.38
N SER A 209 -26.14 -0.21 1.63
CA SER A 209 -25.13 -0.49 2.65
C SER A 209 -24.29 -1.71 2.27
N ARG A 210 -23.05 -1.72 2.78
CA ARG A 210 -22.08 -2.80 2.58
C ARG A 210 -21.57 -3.32 3.92
N PHE A 211 -21.48 -4.64 4.02
CA PHE A 211 -21.18 -5.32 5.28
C PHE A 211 -19.88 -6.12 5.13
N HIS A 212 -18.88 -5.75 5.91
CA HIS A 212 -17.58 -6.41 5.98
C HIS A 212 -17.54 -7.26 7.25
N ASP A 213 -17.78 -8.56 7.11
CA ASP A 213 -17.74 -9.50 8.24
C ASP A 213 -16.43 -10.27 8.21
N ILE A 214 -15.72 -10.35 9.35
CA ILE A 214 -14.46 -11.11 9.45
C ILE A 214 -14.63 -12.61 9.17
N ASN A 215 -15.86 -13.12 9.21
CA ASN A 215 -16.18 -14.52 8.94
C ASN A 215 -16.49 -14.82 7.47
N GLU A 216 -16.48 -13.81 6.59
CA GLU A 216 -16.85 -13.95 5.18
C GLU A 216 -15.70 -13.45 4.27
N GLU A 217 -15.50 -14.10 3.12
CA GLU A 217 -14.49 -13.68 2.13
C GLU A 217 -14.95 -12.45 1.35
N ASP A 218 -16.25 -12.41 1.02
CA ASP A 218 -16.86 -11.38 0.19
C ASP A 218 -17.62 -10.33 1.01
N VAL A 219 -17.66 -9.10 0.49
CA VAL A 219 -18.45 -8.01 1.08
C VAL A 219 -19.92 -8.22 0.76
N MET A 220 -20.75 -8.39 1.80
CA MET A 220 -22.18 -8.62 1.65
C MET A 220 -22.94 -7.34 1.31
N THR A 221 -23.95 -7.49 0.47
CA THR A 221 -25.01 -6.50 0.20
C THR A 221 -26.07 -6.51 1.31
N PHE A 222 -27.00 -5.55 1.23
CA PHE A 222 -28.09 -5.43 2.18
C PHE A 222 -29.04 -6.63 2.20
N ASP A 223 -29.32 -7.25 1.04
CA ASP A 223 -30.18 -8.43 0.99
C ASP A 223 -29.47 -9.68 1.51
N GLU A 224 -28.17 -9.82 1.23
CA GLU A 224 -27.36 -10.94 1.70
C GLU A 224 -27.21 -10.94 3.22
N ILE A 225 -26.93 -9.78 3.83
CA ILE A 225 -26.80 -9.69 5.29
C ILE A 225 -28.12 -10.06 5.97
N LYS A 226 -29.26 -9.59 5.43
CA LYS A 226 -30.59 -9.92 5.94
C LYS A 226 -30.86 -11.43 5.83
N ALA A 227 -30.53 -12.04 4.69
CA ALA A 227 -30.68 -13.47 4.50
C ALA A 227 -29.80 -14.27 5.49
N ARG A 228 -28.57 -13.81 5.74
CA ARG A 228 -27.64 -14.41 6.70
C ARG A 228 -28.15 -14.29 8.14
N ASP A 229 -28.55 -13.10 8.56
CA ASP A 229 -29.09 -12.83 9.89
C ASP A 229 -30.38 -13.61 10.15
N ASN A 230 -31.27 -13.70 9.16
CA ASN A 230 -32.49 -14.51 9.27
C ASN A 230 -32.18 -15.99 9.56
N LYS A 231 -31.12 -16.55 8.95
CA LYS A 231 -30.68 -17.93 9.25
C LYS A 231 -30.13 -18.05 10.67
N ILE A 232 -29.42 -17.05 11.16
CA ILE A 232 -28.94 -17.02 12.56
C ILE A 232 -30.14 -16.99 13.50
N PHE A 233 -31.05 -16.04 13.33
CA PHE A 233 -32.18 -15.83 14.23
C PHE A 233 -33.26 -16.93 14.15
N ALA A 234 -33.31 -17.71 13.06
CA ALA A 234 -34.12 -18.92 13.00
C ALA A 234 -33.60 -20.02 13.95
N ASN A 235 -32.29 -20.09 14.16
CA ASN A 235 -31.64 -21.14 14.96
C ASN A 235 -31.26 -20.68 16.37
N TRP A 236 -31.11 -19.38 16.58
CA TRP A 236 -30.67 -18.78 17.82
C TRP A 236 -31.55 -17.60 18.21
N THR A 237 -31.91 -17.52 19.49
CA THR A 237 -32.61 -16.39 20.07
C THR A 237 -31.61 -15.49 20.79
N MET A 238 -31.63 -14.19 20.51
CA MET A 238 -30.89 -13.22 21.33
C MET A 238 -31.61 -13.02 22.67
N THR A 239 -30.93 -13.27 23.78
CA THR A 239 -31.51 -13.24 25.13
C THR A 239 -31.26 -11.92 25.85
N TYR A 240 -30.09 -11.31 25.62
CA TYR A 240 -29.73 -10.00 26.14
C TYR A 240 -28.70 -9.34 25.23
N LEU A 241 -28.56 -8.03 25.39
CA LEU A 241 -27.59 -7.22 24.67
C LEU A 241 -27.08 -6.13 25.63
N ASP A 242 -25.81 -6.18 25.97
CA ASP A 242 -25.17 -5.20 26.86
C ASP A 242 -24.08 -4.43 26.11
N GLU A 243 -24.01 -3.13 26.34
CA GLU A 243 -22.89 -2.29 25.89
C GLU A 243 -21.63 -2.64 26.70
N SER A 244 -20.57 -3.05 26.03
CA SER A 244 -19.26 -3.27 26.66
C SER A 244 -18.48 -1.97 26.63
N GLY A 245 -18.67 -1.14 27.65
CA GLY A 245 -18.15 0.23 27.71
C GLY A 245 -19.19 1.21 27.17
N TYR A 246 -18.79 2.16 26.33
CA TYR A 246 -19.69 3.06 25.62
C TYR A 246 -19.27 3.17 24.15
N PRO A 247 -20.23 3.32 23.21
CA PRO A 247 -19.90 3.63 21.83
C PRO A 247 -19.24 5.01 21.69
N ASP A 248 -18.27 5.10 20.78
CA ASP A 248 -17.62 6.36 20.40
C ASP A 248 -18.00 6.72 18.96
N TYR A 249 -18.42 7.97 18.74
CA TYR A 249 -18.54 8.53 17.40
C TYR A 249 -17.27 9.30 17.06
N LEU A 250 -16.61 8.86 16.00
CA LEU A 250 -15.38 9.41 15.46
C LEU A 250 -15.75 10.25 14.24
N GLU A 251 -15.57 11.55 14.33
CA GLU A 251 -15.64 12.48 13.20
C GLU A 251 -14.21 12.80 12.79
N TYR A 252 -13.84 12.53 11.53
CA TYR A 252 -12.48 12.70 11.04
C TYR A 252 -12.36 13.95 10.17
N ASP A 253 -11.26 14.70 10.31
CA ASP A 253 -10.99 15.89 9.46
C ASP A 253 -10.78 15.50 7.98
N TRP A 254 -10.26 14.29 7.74
CA TRP A 254 -9.98 13.83 6.40
C TRP A 254 -11.26 13.39 5.69
N ARG A 255 -11.64 14.15 4.65
CA ARG A 255 -12.78 13.88 3.75
C ARG A 255 -14.14 13.84 4.45
N ASP A 256 -14.29 14.56 5.55
CA ASP A 256 -15.53 14.62 6.35
C ASP A 256 -16.08 13.22 6.68
N SER A 257 -15.15 12.28 6.92
CA SER A 257 -15.47 10.88 7.17
C SER A 257 -15.93 10.71 8.61
N ASN A 258 -16.79 9.73 8.86
CA ASN A 258 -17.30 9.47 10.21
C ASN A 258 -17.52 7.98 10.47
N SER A 259 -17.51 7.59 11.75
CA SER A 259 -17.95 6.26 12.16
C SER A 259 -18.37 6.19 13.63
N VAL A 260 -19.26 5.25 13.98
CA VAL A 260 -19.48 4.83 15.35
C VAL A 260 -18.75 3.50 15.58
N GLN A 261 -17.89 3.44 16.59
CA GLN A 261 -17.35 2.19 17.11
C GLN A 261 -18.17 1.76 18.33
N SER A 262 -18.67 0.53 18.34
CA SER A 262 -19.48 0.02 19.45
C SER A 262 -19.17 -1.44 19.76
N TRP A 263 -18.97 -1.72 21.06
CA TRP A 263 -18.72 -3.06 21.58
C TRP A 263 -19.95 -3.59 22.30
N TRP A 264 -20.29 -4.85 22.03
CA TRP A 264 -21.50 -5.48 22.57
C TRP A 264 -21.21 -6.89 23.08
N ASP A 265 -21.81 -7.23 24.20
CA ASP A 265 -21.97 -8.59 24.68
C ASP A 265 -23.38 -9.06 24.33
N MET A 266 -23.50 -9.94 23.34
CA MET A 266 -24.77 -10.47 22.84
C MET A 266 -25.00 -11.88 23.41
N GLY A 267 -25.94 -12.02 24.32
CA GLY A 267 -26.38 -13.34 24.80
C GLY A 267 -27.20 -14.05 23.72
N MET A 268 -26.80 -15.25 23.33
CA MET A 268 -27.47 -16.06 22.31
C MET A 268 -27.81 -17.43 22.86
N ARG A 269 -29.05 -17.87 22.68
CA ARG A 269 -29.52 -19.21 23.06
C ARG A 269 -29.96 -20.00 21.84
N ARG A 270 -29.41 -21.18 21.63
CA ARG A 270 -29.76 -22.07 20.52
C ARG A 270 -31.15 -22.65 20.74
N ASN A 271 -31.99 -22.56 19.70
CA ASN A 271 -33.40 -22.92 19.79
C ASN A 271 -33.62 -24.45 19.90
N SER A 272 -32.70 -25.26 19.38
CA SER A 272 -32.85 -26.72 19.33
C SER A 272 -32.59 -27.43 20.67
N ASP A 273 -31.64 -26.95 21.46
CA ASP A 273 -31.17 -27.61 22.69
C ASP A 273 -30.99 -26.68 23.90
N GLY A 274 -31.23 -25.38 23.72
CA GLY A 274 -31.10 -24.38 24.77
C GLY A 274 -29.65 -24.01 25.12
N LYS A 275 -28.64 -24.41 24.33
CA LYS A 275 -27.25 -24.00 24.57
C LYS A 275 -27.13 -22.49 24.56
N GLU A 276 -26.50 -21.93 25.59
CA GLU A 276 -26.22 -20.50 25.71
C GLU A 276 -24.76 -20.18 25.38
N VAL A 277 -24.55 -19.08 24.64
CA VAL A 277 -23.25 -18.52 24.33
C VAL A 277 -23.31 -17.00 24.41
N VAL A 278 -22.17 -16.36 24.60
CA VAL A 278 -22.05 -14.90 24.54
C VAL A 278 -21.17 -14.54 23.36
N LEU A 279 -21.69 -13.77 22.42
CA LEU A 279 -20.91 -13.20 21.33
C LEU A 279 -20.38 -11.84 21.78
N LYS A 280 -19.05 -11.71 21.83
CA LYS A 280 -18.39 -10.41 21.95
C LYS A 280 -18.22 -9.85 20.54
N VAL A 281 -18.80 -8.69 20.27
CA VAL A 281 -18.86 -8.12 18.93
C VAL A 281 -18.41 -6.67 18.94
N LEU A 282 -17.51 -6.32 18.02
CA LEU A 282 -17.24 -4.93 17.64
C LEU A 282 -17.94 -4.64 16.31
N PHE A 283 -18.76 -3.58 16.31
CA PHE A 283 -19.28 -2.95 15.11
C PHE A 283 -18.59 -1.62 14.85
N ILE A 284 -18.24 -1.38 13.58
CA ILE A 284 -17.83 -0.06 13.09
C ILE A 284 -18.81 0.37 12.01
N ASP A 285 -19.66 1.33 12.33
CA ASP A 285 -20.75 1.81 11.47
C ASP A 285 -20.41 3.17 10.88
N TRP A 286 -20.46 3.30 9.56
CA TRP A 286 -20.24 4.56 8.83
C TRP A 286 -21.58 5.12 8.37
N PHE A 287 -21.71 6.43 8.39
CA PHE A 287 -22.97 7.12 8.10
C PHE A 287 -22.89 7.93 6.81
N GLY A 288 -23.98 7.90 6.04
CA GLY A 288 -24.20 8.84 4.94
C GLY A 288 -24.80 10.15 5.45
N ASP A 289 -24.92 11.13 4.55
CA ASP A 289 -25.46 12.46 4.86
C ASP A 289 -26.91 12.44 5.37
N ASP A 290 -27.65 11.35 5.12
CA ASP A 290 -29.02 11.13 5.59
C ASP A 290 -29.09 10.54 7.01
N GLY A 291 -27.95 10.34 7.67
CA GLY A 291 -27.85 9.75 9.01
C GLY A 291 -28.10 8.24 9.04
N LYS A 292 -28.17 7.57 7.88
CA LYS A 292 -28.27 6.11 7.80
C LYS A 292 -26.91 5.45 7.73
N ILE A 293 -26.85 4.22 8.24
CA ILE A 293 -25.66 3.39 8.15
C ILE A 293 -25.47 2.94 6.70
N VAL A 294 -24.34 3.31 6.09
CA VAL A 294 -23.96 2.98 4.71
C VAL A 294 -22.86 1.93 4.64
N ARG A 295 -22.15 1.68 5.74
CA ARG A 295 -21.17 0.59 5.83
C ARG A 295 -21.07 0.09 7.25
N ARG A 296 -20.97 -1.22 7.44
CA ARG A 296 -20.71 -1.85 8.75
C ARG A 296 -19.56 -2.83 8.64
N PHE A 297 -18.60 -2.75 9.56
CA PHE A 297 -17.64 -3.82 9.82
C PHE A 297 -18.10 -4.61 11.05
N LEU A 298 -17.98 -5.94 10.98
CA LEU A 298 -18.40 -6.87 12.03
C LEU A 298 -17.21 -7.73 12.44
N TYR A 299 -16.78 -7.61 13.70
CA TYR A 299 -15.71 -8.42 14.27
C TYR A 299 -16.28 -9.28 15.40
N TRP A 300 -16.40 -10.57 15.15
CA TRP A 300 -16.98 -11.54 16.08
C TRP A 300 -16.60 -12.97 15.66
N ASN A 301 -16.81 -13.93 16.56
CA ASN A 301 -16.47 -15.33 16.30
C ASN A 301 -17.71 -16.18 15.93
N ALA A 302 -17.90 -16.45 14.63
CA ALA A 302 -19.03 -17.24 14.15
C ALA A 302 -19.00 -18.71 14.60
N SER A 303 -17.85 -19.25 15.02
CA SER A 303 -17.77 -20.64 15.48
C SER A 303 -18.58 -20.92 16.76
N LEU A 304 -18.91 -19.87 17.52
CA LEU A 304 -19.76 -19.98 18.71
C LEU A 304 -21.21 -20.31 18.39
N LEU A 305 -21.66 -20.03 17.15
CA LEU A 305 -23.03 -20.27 16.69
C LEU A 305 -23.21 -21.57 15.89
N LYS A 306 -22.23 -22.48 15.95
CA LYS A 306 -22.32 -23.83 15.38
C LYS A 306 -23.05 -24.79 16.33
#